data_AF-A0A6P6V992-F1
#
_entry.id   AF-A0A6P6V992-F1
#
_cell.length_a   1.000
_cell.length_b   1.000
_cell.length_c   1.000
_cell.angle_alpha   90.00
_cell.angle_beta   90.00
_cell.angle_gamma   90.00
#
_symmetry.space_group_name_H-M   'P 1'
#
loop_
_entity.id
_entity.type
_entity.pdbx_description
1 polymer ?
#
loop_
_entity_poly.entity_id
_entity_poly.type
_entity_poly.pdbx_seq_one_letter_code
_entity_poly.pdbx_strand_id
1 'polypeptide(L)'
;MEGKLIVVRKLYAYNLRADFSIIEQNLATYRFIAVDTEFPGTIFRSQEPYHQLSPEENYQLMKENVNSLKLTQLGLTLSDSSGKLPNLVTDRLGFSLRSFTGCKREYDPRKLTWVFFHSTYDVGYLIKVLTQQDLSKNHVRFMALVMIYLGTLVFYVKEIVKPLGWQVDLEKVAAYLGVNRVQ
;
A
#
# COMPACT_ATOMS: atom_id res chain seq x y z
N MET A 1 -28.20 -4.78 12.96
CA MET A 1 -27.58 -4.16 11.78
C MET A 1 -27.02 -5.29 10.95
N GLU A 2 -27.63 -5.60 9.80
CA GLU A 2 -27.09 -6.59 8.87
C GLU A 2 -25.69 -6.12 8.44
N GLY A 3 -24.67 -6.95 8.71
CA GLY A 3 -23.31 -6.64 8.31
C GLY A 3 -23.24 -6.57 6.79
N LYS A 4 -22.80 -5.43 6.25
CA LYS A 4 -22.42 -5.36 4.83
C LYS A 4 -21.35 -6.41 4.58
N LEU A 5 -21.61 -7.33 3.66
CA LEU A 5 -20.63 -8.32 3.23
C LEU A 5 -19.41 -7.59 2.65
N ILE A 6 -18.25 -7.76 3.27
CA ILE A 6 -16.99 -7.29 2.71
C ILE A 6 -16.43 -8.43 1.86
N VAL A 7 -16.22 -8.15 0.57
CA VAL A 7 -15.71 -9.13 -0.40
C VAL A 7 -14.24 -8.84 -0.66
N VAL A 8 -13.37 -9.81 -0.35
CA VAL A 8 -11.96 -9.76 -0.73
C VAL A 8 -11.80 -10.33 -2.13
N ARG A 9 -11.12 -9.53 -2.95
CA ARG A 9 -10.86 -9.78 -4.35
C ARG A 9 -10.06 -11.15 -4.57
N LYS A 10 -8.68 -11.32 -4.54
CA LYS A 10 -7.68 -12.13 -5.42
C LYS A 10 -7.33 -11.90 -6.98
N LEU A 11 -6.55 -10.90 -7.44
CA LEU A 11 -6.21 -10.72 -8.90
C LEU A 11 -5.09 -11.69 -9.28
N TYR A 12 -5.10 -12.10 -10.55
CA TYR A 12 -4.06 -12.85 -11.21
C TYR A 12 -3.81 -12.28 -12.61
N ALA A 13 -2.80 -12.78 -13.32
CA ALA A 13 -2.44 -12.29 -14.64
C ALA A 13 -3.60 -12.32 -15.65
N TYR A 14 -4.50 -13.32 -15.56
CA TYR A 14 -5.59 -13.51 -16.52
C TYR A 14 -6.77 -12.55 -16.34
N ASN A 15 -7.03 -12.04 -15.13
CA ASN A 15 -8.11 -11.10 -14.83
C ASN A 15 -7.61 -9.68 -14.54
N LEU A 16 -6.28 -9.47 -14.57
CA LEU A 16 -5.65 -8.22 -14.17
C LEU A 16 -6.27 -6.99 -14.83
N ARG A 17 -6.36 -7.00 -16.16
CA ARG A 17 -6.78 -5.83 -16.95
C ARG A 17 -8.22 -5.44 -16.70
N ALA A 18 -9.13 -6.43 -16.63
CA ALA A 18 -10.55 -6.17 -16.40
C ALA A 18 -10.78 -5.61 -15.00
N ASP A 19 -10.12 -6.19 -14.00
CA ASP A 19 -10.28 -5.82 -12.60
C ASP A 19 -9.65 -4.47 -12.27
N PHE A 20 -8.56 -4.13 -12.97
CA PHE A 20 -7.91 -2.83 -12.84
C PHE A 20 -8.79 -1.68 -13.34
N SER A 21 -9.55 -1.89 -14.42
CA SER A 21 -10.49 -0.87 -14.93
C SER A 21 -11.57 -0.53 -13.89
N ILE A 22 -12.02 -1.51 -13.10
CA ILE A 22 -12.97 -1.28 -12.01
C ILE A 22 -12.36 -0.36 -10.95
N ILE A 23 -11.08 -0.57 -10.59
CA ILE A 23 -10.37 0.30 -9.66
C ILE A 23 -10.34 1.73 -10.21
N GLU A 24 -9.89 1.92 -11.45
CA GLU A 24 -9.77 3.23 -12.09
C GLU A 24 -11.11 4.01 -12.09
N GLN A 25 -12.21 3.33 -12.43
CA GLN A 25 -13.56 3.93 -12.44
C GLN A 25 -14.02 4.40 -11.06
N ASN A 26 -13.50 3.80 -9.98
CA ASN A 26 -13.90 4.11 -8.61
C ASN A 26 -13.02 5.17 -7.93
N LEU A 27 -11.82 5.46 -8.46
CA LEU A 27 -10.88 6.44 -7.88
C LEU A 27 -11.43 7.87 -7.84
N ALA A 28 -12.46 8.19 -8.63
CA ALA A 28 -13.12 9.49 -8.57
C ALA A 28 -13.88 9.71 -7.25
N THR A 29 -14.41 8.64 -6.63
CA THR A 29 -15.22 8.69 -5.40
C THR A 29 -14.48 8.12 -4.21
N TYR A 30 -13.81 6.99 -4.38
CA TYR A 30 -13.13 6.24 -3.33
C TYR A 30 -11.62 6.53 -3.39
N ARG A 31 -11.24 7.68 -2.83
CA ARG A 31 -9.90 8.26 -2.97
C ARG A 31 -8.91 7.85 -1.88
N PHE A 32 -9.37 7.18 -0.83
CA PHE A 32 -8.50 6.66 0.24
C PHE A 32 -8.09 5.25 -0.13
N ILE A 33 -6.79 5.00 -0.23
CA ILE A 33 -6.21 3.72 -0.64
C ILE A 33 -5.34 3.22 0.51
N ALA A 34 -5.83 2.21 1.22
CA ALA A 34 -5.02 1.48 2.18
C ALA A 34 -4.19 0.41 1.45
N VAL A 35 -2.90 0.35 1.77
CA VAL A 35 -1.94 -0.56 1.15
C VAL A 35 -1.41 -1.52 2.19
N ASP A 36 -1.31 -2.78 1.79
CA ASP A 36 -0.70 -3.85 2.56
C ASP A 36 0.16 -4.70 1.63
N THR A 37 1.37 -5.09 2.06
CA THR A 37 2.27 -5.89 1.25
C THR A 37 2.78 -7.11 2.00
N GLU A 38 2.86 -8.23 1.28
CA GLU A 38 3.50 -9.45 1.78
C GLU A 38 4.73 -9.72 0.93
N PHE A 39 5.84 -10.01 1.61
CA PHE A 39 7.13 -10.30 1.01
C PHE A 39 7.96 -11.18 1.96
N PRO A 40 9.00 -11.88 1.48
CA PRO A 40 9.69 -12.90 2.26
C PRO A 40 10.65 -12.36 3.35
N GLY A 41 10.38 -11.16 3.89
CA GLY A 41 11.19 -10.51 4.93
C GLY A 41 12.43 -9.80 4.38
N THR A 42 13.55 -9.91 5.11
CA THR A 42 14.82 -9.23 4.79
C THR A 42 16.01 -10.19 4.79
N ILE A 43 16.88 -10.02 3.80
CA ILE A 43 18.19 -10.67 3.67
C ILE A 43 19.27 -9.79 4.27
N PHE A 44 19.27 -8.50 3.91
CA PHE A 44 20.23 -7.52 4.40
C PHE A 44 19.70 -6.89 5.69
N ARG A 45 20.54 -6.81 6.72
CA ARG A 45 20.19 -6.28 8.05
C ARG A 45 21.30 -5.37 8.55
N SER A 46 20.91 -4.31 9.25
CA SER A 46 21.85 -3.46 9.98
C SER A 46 22.32 -4.15 11.26
N GLN A 47 23.55 -3.86 11.68
CA GLN A 47 24.04 -4.20 13.01
C GLN A 47 23.47 -3.27 14.08
N GLU A 48 23.24 -2.00 13.72
CA GLU A 48 22.61 -1.01 14.59
C GLU A 48 21.09 -1.00 14.45
N PRO A 49 20.35 -0.64 15.51
CA PRO A 49 18.92 -0.44 15.43
C PRO A 49 18.52 0.62 14.39
N TYR A 50 17.42 0.40 13.66
CA TYR A 50 16.93 1.29 12.59
C TYR A 50 16.79 2.77 12.99
N HIS A 51 16.46 3.07 14.25
CA HIS A 51 16.31 4.43 14.75
C HIS A 51 17.63 5.18 14.94
N GLN A 52 18.76 4.46 14.89
CA GLN A 52 20.11 5.02 14.98
C GLN A 52 20.75 5.25 13.61
N LEU A 53 20.18 4.65 12.56
CA LEU A 53 20.62 4.84 11.18
C LEU A 53 20.14 6.18 10.63
N SER A 54 20.96 6.80 9.79
CA SER A 54 20.54 7.96 9.00
C SER A 54 19.42 7.58 8.02
N PRO A 55 18.61 8.55 7.55
CA PRO A 55 17.60 8.31 6.52
C PRO A 55 18.19 7.64 5.26
N GLU A 56 19.38 8.05 4.83
CA GLU A 56 20.09 7.48 3.68
C GLU A 56 20.49 6.01 3.91
N GLU A 57 20.99 5.65 5.08
CA GLU A 57 21.33 4.26 5.43
C GLU A 57 20.09 3.39 5.50
N ASN A 58 19.04 3.88 6.16
CA ASN A 58 17.73 3.23 6.20
C ASN A 58 17.19 2.98 4.78
N TYR A 59 17.30 3.99 3.90
CA TYR A 59 16.91 3.87 2.51
C TYR A 59 17.73 2.83 1.76
N GLN A 60 19.06 2.83 1.87
CA GLN A 60 19.89 1.85 1.18
C GLN A 60 19.58 0.43 1.62
N LEU A 61 19.42 0.19 2.92
CA LEU A 61 19.08 -1.12 3.46
C LEU A 61 17.71 -1.63 2.95
N MET A 62 16.70 -0.76 2.96
CA MET A 62 15.38 -1.09 2.38
C MET A 62 15.51 -1.38 0.88
N LYS A 63 16.25 -0.54 0.14
CA LYS A 63 16.45 -0.69 -1.31
C LYS A 63 17.13 -2.00 -1.67
N GLU A 64 18.18 -2.40 -0.96
CA GLU A 64 18.89 -3.66 -1.23
C GLU A 64 17.96 -4.86 -1.07
N ASN A 65 17.16 -4.87 -0.01
CA ASN A 65 16.16 -5.92 0.21
C ASN A 65 15.06 -5.91 -0.85
N VAL A 66 14.43 -4.76 -1.14
CA VAL A 66 13.35 -4.64 -2.13
C VAL A 66 13.83 -4.98 -3.55
N ASN A 67 15.08 -4.65 -3.88
CA ASN A 67 15.64 -4.98 -5.18
C ASN A 67 15.95 -6.48 -5.31
N SER A 68 16.39 -7.11 -4.22
CA SER A 68 16.81 -8.52 -4.22
C SER A 68 15.67 -9.52 -4.01
N LEU A 69 14.56 -9.08 -3.42
CA LEU A 69 13.41 -9.93 -3.09
C LEU A 69 12.22 -9.65 -3.99
N LYS A 70 11.36 -10.66 -4.12
CA LYS A 70 10.11 -10.55 -4.87
C LYS A 70 8.96 -10.34 -3.90
N LEU A 71 8.19 -9.29 -4.15
CA LEU A 71 6.86 -9.09 -3.56
C LEU A 71 6.02 -10.35 -3.82
N THR A 72 5.33 -10.87 -2.81
CA THR A 72 4.44 -12.03 -2.97
C THR A 72 3.01 -11.60 -3.17
N GLN A 73 2.51 -10.63 -2.38
CA GLN A 73 1.15 -10.10 -2.51
C GLN A 73 1.11 -8.59 -2.28
N LEU A 74 0.19 -7.90 -2.97
CA LEU A 74 -0.13 -6.48 -2.78
C LEU A 74 -1.63 -6.32 -2.58
N GLY A 75 -2.04 -5.98 -1.37
CA GLY A 75 -3.41 -5.64 -1.00
C GLY A 75 -3.69 -4.16 -1.20
N LEU A 76 -4.84 -3.85 -1.79
CA LEU A 76 -5.38 -2.49 -1.92
C LEU A 76 -6.82 -2.48 -1.42
N THR A 77 -7.15 -1.53 -0.55
CA THR A 77 -8.53 -1.27 -0.10
C THR A 77 -8.89 0.17 -0.41
N LEU A 78 -9.99 0.38 -1.15
CA LEU A 78 -10.49 1.70 -1.51
C LEU A 78 -11.63 2.10 -0.57
N SER A 79 -11.61 3.34 -0.09
CA SER A 79 -12.73 3.95 0.62
C SER A 79 -12.94 5.42 0.26
N ASP A 80 -14.12 5.95 0.58
CA ASP A 80 -14.35 7.40 0.59
C ASP A 80 -13.85 8.02 1.91
N SER A 81 -14.03 9.33 2.07
CA SER A 81 -13.63 10.07 3.28
C SER A 81 -14.42 9.70 4.54
N SER A 82 -15.54 9.01 4.39
CA SER A 82 -16.34 8.48 5.51
C SER A 82 -16.01 7.02 5.83
N GLY A 83 -15.03 6.42 5.13
CA GLY A 83 -14.67 5.01 5.30
C GLY A 83 -15.63 4.04 4.61
N LYS A 84 -16.53 4.51 3.73
CA LYS A 84 -17.41 3.60 2.96
C LYS A 84 -16.63 2.98 1.81
N LEU A 85 -16.80 1.67 1.65
CA LEU A 85 -16.21 0.89 0.57
C LEU A 85 -17.05 0.96 -0.71
N PRO A 86 -16.44 0.81 -1.90
CA PRO A 86 -17.19 0.66 -3.13
C PRO A 86 -18.06 -0.60 -3.06
N ASN A 87 -19.33 -0.46 -3.43
CA ASN A 87 -20.22 -1.61 -3.56
C ASN A 87 -19.94 -2.31 -4.90
N LEU A 88 -18.89 -3.13 -4.91
CA LEU A 88 -18.47 -3.90 -6.08
C LEU A 88 -19.17 -5.27 -6.15
N VAL A 89 -20.37 -5.41 -5.57
CA VAL A 89 -21.20 -6.61 -5.69
C VAL A 89 -21.78 -6.67 -7.10
N THR A 90 -20.89 -6.90 -8.06
CA THR A 90 -21.17 -7.56 -9.32
C THR A 90 -20.31 -8.80 -9.31
N ASP A 91 -20.94 -9.96 -9.49
CA ASP A 91 -20.31 -11.28 -9.47
C ASP A 91 -18.97 -11.27 -10.21
N ARG A 92 -17.86 -11.39 -9.46
CA ARG A 92 -16.57 -12.03 -9.84
C ARG A 92 -15.43 -11.40 -9.05
N LEU A 93 -14.79 -12.18 -8.18
CA LEU A 93 -13.34 -12.47 -8.14
C LEU A 93 -12.32 -11.33 -8.20
N GLY A 94 -11.37 -11.33 -7.27
CA GLY A 94 -10.01 -10.84 -7.45
C GLY A 94 -9.39 -9.42 -7.05
N PHE A 95 -8.48 -9.25 -6.06
CA PHE A 95 -7.60 -8.18 -5.46
C PHE A 95 -6.34 -8.84 -4.84
N SER A 96 -5.25 -8.86 -5.62
CA SER A 96 -3.84 -8.89 -5.22
C SER A 96 -3.01 -8.50 -6.46
N LEU A 97 -2.33 -7.35 -6.45
CA LEU A 97 -1.86 -6.68 -7.67
C LEU A 97 -0.48 -7.17 -8.17
N ARG A 98 -0.34 -7.33 -9.49
CA ARG A 98 0.94 -7.19 -10.23
C ARG A 98 0.73 -6.47 -11.56
N SER A 99 1.67 -5.60 -11.92
CA SER A 99 1.81 -4.83 -13.18
C SER A 99 0.98 -3.55 -13.29
N PHE A 100 1.70 -2.45 -13.53
CA PHE A 100 1.21 -1.10 -13.81
C PHE A 100 2.02 -0.58 -15.00
N THR A 101 1.48 -0.56 -16.21
CA THR A 101 1.90 0.31 -17.33
C THR A 101 0.92 0.11 -18.50
N GLY A 102 0.42 1.22 -19.06
CA GLY A 102 -0.30 1.22 -20.35
C GLY A 102 -1.70 1.86 -20.36
N CYS A 103 -2.32 2.15 -19.22
CA CYS A 103 -3.58 2.90 -19.18
C CYS A 103 -3.30 4.41 -19.10
N LYS A 104 -4.00 5.21 -19.91
CA LYS A 104 -3.96 6.67 -19.78
C LYS A 104 -4.44 7.01 -18.36
N ARG A 105 -3.64 7.76 -17.59
CA ARG A 105 -4.03 8.21 -16.24
C ARG A 105 -5.27 9.09 -16.35
N GLU A 106 -6.43 8.51 -16.09
CA GLU A 106 -7.71 9.23 -16.06
C GLU A 106 -7.96 9.90 -14.70
N TYR A 107 -7.03 9.74 -13.74
CA TYR A 107 -7.09 10.31 -12.40
C TYR A 107 -5.84 11.13 -12.05
N ASP A 108 -6.03 12.19 -11.25
CA ASP A 108 -4.94 13.00 -10.70
C ASP A 108 -4.40 12.33 -9.42
N PRO A 109 -3.15 11.83 -9.39
CA PRO A 109 -2.59 11.16 -8.22
C PRO A 109 -2.55 12.06 -6.97
N ARG A 110 -2.59 13.39 -7.12
CA ARG A 110 -2.64 14.33 -6.00
C ARG A 110 -3.99 14.36 -5.29
N LYS A 111 -5.02 13.76 -5.89
CA LYS A 111 -6.36 13.64 -5.29
C LYS A 111 -6.54 12.35 -4.49
N LEU A 112 -5.55 11.45 -4.52
CA LEU A 112 -5.56 10.22 -3.76
C LEU A 112 -4.91 10.42 -2.40
N THR A 113 -5.42 9.70 -1.42
CA THR A 113 -4.89 9.62 -0.07
C THR A 113 -4.41 8.21 0.18
N TRP A 114 -3.11 8.03 0.39
CA TRP A 114 -2.51 6.73 0.65
C TRP A 114 -2.40 6.48 2.15
N VAL A 115 -2.78 5.29 2.58
CA VAL A 115 -2.76 4.87 3.98
C VAL A 115 -1.91 3.62 4.10
N PHE A 116 -0.83 3.70 4.88
CA PHE A 116 0.07 2.60 5.17
C PHE A 116 -0.01 2.30 6.67
N PHE A 117 0.20 1.05 7.08
CA PHE A 117 0.29 0.73 8.49
C PHE A 117 1.70 0.96 9.03
N HIS A 118 2.73 0.31 8.47
CA HIS A 118 4.03 0.29 9.15
C HIS A 118 5.28 0.39 8.27
N SER A 119 5.35 -0.15 7.06
CA SER A 119 6.67 -0.35 6.47
C SER A 119 7.03 0.66 5.37
N THR A 120 8.22 1.24 5.48
CA THR A 120 8.90 1.88 4.34
C THR A 120 9.08 0.88 3.18
N TYR A 121 9.11 -0.43 3.48
CA TYR A 121 9.12 -1.48 2.47
C TYR A 121 7.84 -1.52 1.64
N ASP A 122 6.67 -1.25 2.24
CA ASP A 122 5.40 -1.21 1.50
C ASP A 122 5.47 -0.15 0.40
N VAL A 123 5.98 1.03 0.75
CA VAL A 123 6.24 2.12 -0.19
C VAL A 123 7.30 1.73 -1.22
N GLY A 124 8.41 1.12 -0.78
CA GLY A 124 9.48 0.66 -1.66
C GLY A 124 8.97 -0.32 -2.72
N TYR A 125 8.25 -1.36 -2.31
CA TYR A 125 7.65 -2.32 -3.23
C TYR A 125 6.60 -1.69 -4.12
N LEU A 126 5.73 -0.82 -3.58
CA LEU A 126 4.73 -0.13 -4.38
C LEU A 126 5.39 0.74 -5.47
N ILE A 127 6.43 1.51 -5.14
CA ILE A 127 7.17 2.28 -6.13
C ILE A 127 7.84 1.37 -7.17
N LYS A 128 8.48 0.28 -6.75
CA LYS A 128 9.06 -0.70 -7.68
C LYS A 128 8.01 -1.31 -8.62
N VAL A 129 6.80 -1.57 -8.12
CA VAL A 129 5.67 -2.04 -8.94
C VAL A 129 5.17 -0.94 -9.87
N LEU A 130 5.07 0.30 -9.43
CA LEU A 130 4.54 1.39 -10.26
C LEU A 130 5.53 1.84 -11.34
N THR A 131 6.84 1.76 -11.09
CA THR A 131 7.88 2.13 -12.04
C THR A 131 8.32 0.98 -12.93
N GLN A 132 8.05 -0.28 -12.53
CA GLN A 132 8.58 -1.50 -13.15
C GLN A 132 10.12 -1.47 -13.24
N GLN A 133 10.77 -0.81 -12.28
CA GLN A 133 12.22 -0.63 -12.22
C GLN A 133 12.71 -0.87 -10.79
N ASP A 134 13.97 -1.30 -10.67
CA ASP A 134 14.64 -1.31 -9.37
C ASP A 134 14.71 0.10 -8.77
N LEU A 135 14.73 0.16 -7.44
CA LEU A 135 14.74 1.42 -6.72
C LEU A 135 16.03 2.21 -6.99
N SER A 136 15.86 3.52 -7.14
CA SER A 136 16.93 4.48 -7.47
C SER A 136 18.12 4.39 -6.51
N LYS A 137 19.36 4.52 -7.00
CA LYS A 137 20.52 4.63 -6.08
C LYS A 137 20.51 5.91 -5.24
N ASN A 138 19.88 6.96 -5.75
CA ASN A 138 19.77 8.26 -5.11
C ASN A 138 18.44 8.37 -4.31
N HIS A 139 18.55 8.61 -3.00
CA HIS A 139 17.43 8.77 -2.07
C HIS A 139 16.49 9.92 -2.46
N VAL A 140 17.03 11.06 -2.88
CA VAL A 140 16.26 12.22 -3.36
C VAL A 140 15.41 11.85 -4.58
N ARG A 141 15.98 11.09 -5.52
CA ARG A 141 15.22 10.62 -6.68
C ARG A 141 14.13 9.60 -6.29
N PHE A 142 14.37 8.76 -5.29
CA PHE A 142 13.32 7.89 -4.75
C PHE A 142 12.18 8.70 -4.13
N MET A 143 12.50 9.70 -3.30
CA MET A 143 11.49 10.59 -2.72
C MET A 143 10.72 11.37 -3.79
N ALA A 144 11.37 11.79 -4.86
CA ALA A 144 10.70 12.40 -6.01
C ALA A 144 9.71 11.42 -6.68
N LEU A 145 10.07 10.15 -6.83
CA LEU A 145 9.16 9.12 -7.34
C LEU A 145 7.97 8.90 -6.39
N VAL A 146 8.21 8.86 -5.08
CA VAL A 146 7.14 8.81 -4.08
C VAL A 146 6.17 9.96 -4.27
N MET A 147 6.65 11.20 -4.41
CA MET A 147 5.80 12.37 -4.65
C MET A 147 5.06 12.31 -5.99
N ILE A 148 5.71 11.84 -7.06
CA ILE A 148 5.11 11.75 -8.41
C ILE A 148 3.98 10.72 -8.45
N TYR A 149 4.15 9.58 -7.78
CA TYR A 149 3.24 8.45 -7.87
C TYR A 149 2.20 8.42 -6.74
N LEU A 150 2.60 8.77 -5.53
CA LEU A 150 1.73 8.73 -4.34
C LEU A 150 1.20 10.12 -3.94
N GLY A 151 1.70 11.20 -4.54
CA GLY A 151 1.27 12.55 -4.21
C GLY A 151 1.78 13.00 -2.83
N THR A 152 1.01 13.88 -2.19
CA THR A 152 1.39 14.52 -0.91
C THR A 152 0.66 13.94 0.30
N LEU A 153 -0.47 13.25 0.10
CA LEU A 153 -1.30 12.73 1.18
C LEU A 153 -0.97 11.28 1.47
N VAL A 154 0.07 11.06 2.27
CA VAL A 154 0.51 9.75 2.74
C VAL A 154 0.40 9.70 4.26
N PHE A 155 -0.42 8.80 4.78
CA PHE A 155 -0.64 8.61 6.21
C PHE A 155 -0.07 7.27 6.67
N TYR A 156 0.66 7.30 7.79
CA TYR A 156 1.13 6.11 8.48
C TYR A 156 0.30 5.91 9.75
N VAL A 157 -0.58 4.91 9.76
CA VAL A 157 -1.49 4.64 10.88
C VAL A 157 -0.71 4.44 12.17
N LYS A 158 0.44 3.75 12.12
CA LYS A 158 1.28 3.57 13.31
C LYS A 158 1.73 4.88 13.95
N GLU A 159 2.12 5.87 13.15
CA GLU A 159 2.52 7.18 13.68
C GLU A 159 1.32 7.97 14.23
N ILE A 160 0.12 7.77 13.67
CA ILE A 160 -1.13 8.40 14.15
C ILE A 160 -1.54 7.83 15.52
N VAL A 161 -1.40 6.53 15.75
CA VAL A 161 -1.82 5.90 17.01
C VAL A 161 -0.75 5.96 18.10
N LYS A 162 0.52 6.21 17.74
CA LYS A 162 1.64 6.27 18.69
C LYS A 162 1.43 7.27 19.84
N PRO A 163 0.90 8.49 19.65
CA PRO A 163 0.58 9.40 20.74
C PRO A 163 -0.50 8.90 21.70
N LEU A 164 -1.32 7.93 21.28
CA LEU A 164 -2.33 7.29 22.13
C LEU A 164 -1.70 6.25 23.08
N GLY A 165 -0.36 6.14 23.11
CA GLY A 165 0.36 5.13 23.88
C GLY A 165 0.32 3.74 23.23
N TRP A 166 -0.20 3.65 22.00
CA TRP A 166 -0.41 2.40 21.30
C TRP A 166 0.85 1.99 20.54
N GLN A 167 1.81 1.37 21.23
CA GLN A 167 2.93 0.65 20.61
C GLN A 167 2.48 -0.76 20.19
N VAL A 168 1.43 -0.85 19.40
CA VAL A 168 0.73 -2.11 19.17
C VAL A 168 0.54 -2.43 17.69
N ASP A 169 0.58 -3.72 17.39
CA ASP A 169 0.35 -4.29 16.06
C ASP A 169 -1.05 -3.95 15.56
N LEU A 170 -1.25 -4.01 14.23
CA LEU A 170 -2.52 -3.65 13.60
C LEU A 170 -3.71 -4.44 14.17
N GLU A 171 -3.50 -5.71 14.51
CA GLU A 171 -4.53 -6.57 15.10
C GLU A 171 -5.03 -6.04 16.45
N LYS A 172 -4.12 -5.53 17.28
CA LYS A 172 -4.46 -4.94 18.58
C LYS A 172 -5.18 -3.60 18.39
N VAL A 173 -4.72 -2.77 17.44
CA VAL A 173 -5.43 -1.52 17.09
C VAL A 173 -6.86 -1.82 16.63
N ALA A 174 -7.04 -2.83 15.78
CA ALA A 174 -8.36 -3.26 15.33
C ALA A 174 -9.24 -3.73 16.51
N ALA A 175 -8.69 -4.52 17.43
CA ALA A 175 -9.39 -4.96 18.63
C ALA A 175 -9.82 -3.78 19.53
N TYR A 176 -8.96 -2.78 19.74
CA TYR A 176 -9.31 -1.57 20.49
C TYR A 176 -10.44 -0.77 19.86
N LEU A 177 -10.50 -0.74 18.54
CA LEU A 177 -11.54 -0.04 17.79
C LEU A 177 -12.81 -0.88 17.59
N GLY A 178 -12.85 -2.12 18.08
CA GLY A 178 -13.96 -3.04 17.87
C GLY A 178 -14.16 -3.42 16.39
N VAL A 179 -13.08 -3.36 15.59
CA VAL A 179 -13.11 -3.66 14.16
C VAL A 179 -12.79 -5.13 13.94
N ASN A 180 -13.72 -5.85 13.32
CA ASN A 180 -13.52 -7.25 12.96
C ASN A 180 -12.69 -7.38 11.69
N ARG A 181 -11.76 -8.33 11.68
CA ARG A 181 -11.01 -8.70 10.48
C ARG A 181 -11.94 -9.43 9.52
N VAL A 182 -11.85 -9.08 8.25
CA VAL A 182 -12.50 -9.84 7.17
C VAL A 182 -11.66 -11.10 6.96
N GLN A 183 -12.27 -12.27 7.15
CA GLN A 183 -11.65 -13.58 6.91
C GLN A 183 -11.82 -13.99 5.45
#